data_AF-S8ECK7-F1
#
_entry.id   AF-S8ECK7-F1
#
_cell.length_a   1.000
_cell.length_b   1.000
_cell.length_c   1.000
_cell.angle_alpha   90.00
_cell.angle_beta   90.00
_cell.angle_gamma   90.00
#
_symmetry.space_group_name_H-M   'P 1'
#
loop_
_entity.id
_entity.type
_entity.pdbx_description
1 polymer ?
#
loop_
_entity_poly.entity_id
_entity_poly.type
_entity_poly.pdbx_seq_one_letter_code
_entity_poly.pdbx_strand_id
1 'polypeptide(L)'
;QFWYPDGTIIVVAQSIGFRIYKGLLAEASEMFHDMFNNASPSPPPSQAERSVTPSDGCPVVRVSDTAAEIRSLLNVLLHGRQYMHGRDLDFEDLANCIRLTHKYRMQDIYEALMGELKKIFPEDFATWEEHASRWLDYPHTDAIVAVGLAHLTDTPSILPISLYLCCQLEGAALIGGRARVDGAVDNLSMDDLI
;
A
#
# COMPACT_ATOMS: atom_id res chain seq x y z
N GLN A 1 -2.48 15.84 -5.12
CA GLN A 1 -3.60 15.36 -4.29
C GLN A 1 -3.10 15.34 -2.85
N PHE A 2 -3.85 15.86 -1.88
CA PHE A 2 -3.45 16.05 -0.47
C PHE A 2 -2.42 17.16 -0.20
N TRP A 3 -2.81 18.39 -0.48
CA TRP A 3 -2.10 19.58 -0.02
C TRP A 3 -3.08 20.53 0.66
N TYR A 4 -3.26 20.37 1.96
CA TYR A 4 -4.17 21.18 2.77
C TYR A 4 -3.44 22.45 3.25
N PRO A 5 -3.95 23.67 2.93
CA PRO A 5 -3.30 24.91 3.34
C PRO A 5 -3.10 25.05 4.86
N ASP A 6 -3.99 24.44 5.65
CA ASP A 6 -4.01 24.39 7.10
C ASP A 6 -3.42 23.08 7.65
N GLY A 7 -2.84 22.23 6.80
CA GLY A 7 -2.18 20.98 7.22
C GLY A 7 -1.02 21.25 8.18
N THR A 8 -0.89 20.38 9.17
CA THR A 8 0.03 20.51 10.31
C THR A 8 1.30 19.68 10.20
N ILE A 9 1.44 18.89 9.13
CA ILE A 9 2.67 18.16 8.80
C ILE A 9 2.80 17.99 7.28
N ILE A 10 4.04 17.94 6.79
CA ILE A 10 4.37 17.57 5.41
C ILE A 10 5.08 16.22 5.43
N VAL A 11 4.45 15.19 4.85
CA VAL A 11 5.09 13.89 4.59
C VAL A 11 5.65 13.91 3.18
N VAL A 12 6.94 13.61 3.03
CA VAL A 12 7.62 13.55 1.74
C VAL A 12 7.97 12.09 1.44
N ALA A 13 7.41 11.56 0.36
CA ALA A 13 7.70 10.24 -0.15
C ALA A 13 8.29 10.37 -1.55
N GLN A 14 9.45 9.77 -1.78
CA GLN A 14 10.27 10.04 -2.97
C GLN A 14 10.49 11.55 -3.17
N SER A 15 10.01 12.12 -4.28
CA SER A 15 10.07 13.55 -4.60
C SER A 15 8.71 14.27 -4.47
N ILE A 16 7.73 13.64 -3.82
CA ILE A 16 6.36 14.18 -3.68
C ILE A 16 6.06 14.49 -2.22
N GLY A 17 5.62 15.73 -1.96
CA GLY A 17 5.17 16.17 -0.64
C GLY A 17 3.65 16.13 -0.51
N PHE A 18 3.19 15.66 0.64
CA PHE A 18 1.78 15.62 1.06
C PHE A 18 1.62 16.48 2.31
N ARG A 19 0.89 17.58 2.22
CA ARG A 19 0.60 18.45 3.37
C ARG A 19 -0.74 18.06 3.95
N ILE A 20 -0.74 17.48 5.15
CA ILE A 20 -1.89 16.83 5.80
C ILE A 20 -1.90 17.12 7.31
N TYR A 21 -2.84 16.56 8.05
CA TYR A 21 -2.94 16.74 9.50
C TYR A 21 -2.16 15.66 10.26
N LYS A 22 -1.23 16.08 11.14
CA LYS A 22 -0.45 15.19 12.01
C LYS A 22 -1.31 14.19 12.78
N GLY A 23 -2.42 14.68 13.33
CA GLY A 23 -3.35 13.87 14.13
C GLY A 23 -3.93 12.69 13.35
N LEU A 24 -4.20 12.84 12.05
CA LEU A 24 -4.79 11.78 11.22
C LEU A 24 -3.91 10.54 11.16
N LEU A 25 -2.60 10.72 10.93
CA LEU A 25 -1.66 9.60 10.86
C LEU A 25 -1.29 9.08 12.25
N ALA A 26 -1.18 9.97 13.24
CA ALA A 26 -0.84 9.61 14.61
C ALA A 26 -1.97 8.84 15.33
N GLU A 27 -3.23 9.12 15.00
CA GLU A 27 -4.39 8.39 15.51
C GLU A 27 -4.48 6.99 14.92
N ALA A 28 -4.15 6.83 13.63
CA ALA A 28 -4.17 5.54 12.96
C ALA A 28 -2.95 4.65 13.27
N SER A 29 -1.82 5.24 13.70
CA SER A 29 -0.55 4.53 13.89
C SER A 29 0.29 5.13 15.01
N GLU A 30 0.59 4.31 16.02
CA GLU A 30 1.55 4.64 17.07
C GLU A 30 2.95 4.92 16.51
N MET A 31 3.35 4.22 15.43
CA MET A 31 4.64 4.46 14.79
C MET A 31 4.72 5.85 14.16
N PHE A 32 3.64 6.33 13.53
CA PHE A 32 3.61 7.72 13.07
C PHE A 32 3.59 8.71 14.23
N HIS A 33 2.82 8.42 15.29
CA HIS A 33 2.82 9.24 16.50
C HIS A 33 4.24 9.42 17.07
N ASP A 34 4.98 8.32 17.23
CA ASP A 34 6.35 8.33 17.74
C ASP A 34 7.32 8.99 16.77
N MET A 35 7.21 8.69 15.47
CA MET A 35 8.02 9.32 14.41
C MET A 35 7.89 10.84 14.45
N PHE A 36 6.68 11.36 14.65
CA PHE A 36 6.43 12.80 14.66
C PHE A 36 6.79 13.50 15.97
N ASN A 37 6.92 12.76 17.07
CA ASN A 37 7.35 13.29 18.36
C ASN A 37 8.89 13.25 18.50
N ASN A 38 9.53 12.31 17.82
CA ASN A 38 10.98 12.14 17.80
C ASN A 38 11.67 12.90 16.66
N ALA A 39 10.90 13.36 15.66
CA ALA A 39 11.39 14.24 14.62
C ALA A 39 11.87 15.57 15.24
N SER A 40 13.19 15.69 15.44
CA SER A 40 13.81 16.97 15.77
C SER A 40 13.52 17.98 14.65
N PRO A 41 13.33 19.28 14.96
CA PRO A 41 13.23 20.30 13.93
C PRO A 41 14.49 20.25 13.06
N SER A 42 14.30 19.88 11.79
CA SER A 42 15.40 19.76 10.84
C SER A 42 16.21 21.07 10.80
N PRO A 43 17.54 21.01 10.77
CA PRO A 43 18.35 22.21 10.53
C PRO A 43 17.93 22.85 9.19
N PRO A 44 18.08 24.18 9.04
CA PRO A 44 17.67 24.87 7.82
C PRO A 44 18.34 24.23 6.59
N PRO A 45 17.63 24.09 5.47
CA PRO A 45 18.14 23.35 4.31
C PRO A 45 19.42 24.02 3.79
N SER A 46 20.49 23.24 3.67
CA SER A 46 21.64 23.60 2.83
C SER A 46 21.14 23.82 1.40
N GLN A 47 21.72 24.78 0.68
CA GLN A 47 21.20 25.39 -0.56
C GLN A 47 20.86 24.44 -1.72
N ALA A 48 21.13 23.14 -1.61
CA ALA A 48 20.83 22.10 -2.59
C ALA A 48 19.40 21.50 -2.49
N GLU A 49 18.64 21.70 -1.40
CA GLU A 49 17.31 21.07 -1.19
C GLU A 49 16.11 22.03 -1.38
N ARG A 50 16.06 22.77 -2.49
CA ARG A 50 15.06 23.85 -2.70
C ARG A 50 13.67 23.43 -3.20
N SER A 51 13.30 22.16 -3.21
CA SER A 51 12.00 21.73 -3.77
C SER A 51 10.85 21.64 -2.76
N VAL A 52 11.13 21.61 -1.45
CA VAL A 52 10.11 21.75 -0.40
C VAL A 52 10.66 22.69 0.66
N THR A 53 10.57 24.00 0.41
CA THR A 53 10.82 24.97 1.47
C THR A 53 9.74 24.78 2.54
N PRO A 54 10.08 24.74 3.84
CA PRO A 54 9.09 24.90 4.91
C PRO A 54 8.55 26.32 4.82
N SER A 55 7.66 26.56 3.88
CA SER A 55 6.75 27.70 3.92
C SER A 55 5.97 27.52 5.22
N ASP A 56 6.11 28.46 6.15
CA ASP A 56 5.33 28.57 7.39
C ASP A 56 5.75 27.69 8.59
N GLY A 57 6.93 27.06 8.58
CA GLY A 57 7.42 26.31 9.76
C GLY A 57 6.66 24.99 10.03
N CYS A 58 5.90 24.50 9.05
CA CYS A 58 5.25 23.20 9.11
C CYS A 58 6.30 22.07 9.11
N PRO A 59 6.26 21.12 10.08
CA PRO A 59 7.25 20.06 10.18
C PRO A 59 7.25 19.15 8.96
N VAL A 60 8.44 18.79 8.47
CA VAL A 60 8.64 17.93 7.30
C VAL A 60 9.24 16.60 7.73
N VAL A 61 8.59 15.50 7.35
CA VAL A 61 9.05 14.13 7.61
C VAL A 61 9.22 13.41 6.28
N ARG A 62 10.38 12.80 6.06
CA ARG A 62 10.68 11.99 4.87
C ARG A 62 10.48 10.52 5.19
N VAL A 63 9.73 9.82 4.35
CA VAL A 63 9.48 8.37 4.46
C VAL A 63 10.15 7.64 3.30
N SER A 64 10.44 6.35 3.50
CA SER A 64 11.03 5.49 2.46
C SER A 64 10.00 4.91 1.49
N ASP A 65 8.71 5.07 1.77
CA ASP A 65 7.61 4.57 0.93
C ASP A 65 7.52 5.31 -0.38
N THR A 66 6.79 4.71 -1.33
CA THR A 66 6.55 5.36 -2.62
C THR A 66 5.43 6.38 -2.51
N ALA A 67 5.43 7.38 -3.38
CA ALA A 67 4.37 8.37 -3.38
C ALA A 67 3.01 7.80 -3.79
N ALA A 68 2.99 6.68 -4.54
CA ALA A 68 1.77 5.95 -4.85
C ALA A 68 1.20 5.30 -3.59
N GLU A 69 2.04 4.61 -2.80
CA GLU A 69 1.61 3.94 -1.57
C GLU A 69 1.02 4.92 -0.55
N ILE A 70 1.70 6.04 -0.32
CA ILE A 70 1.20 7.07 0.61
C ILE A 70 -0.13 7.66 0.10
N ARG A 71 -0.30 7.83 -1.21
CA ARG A 71 -1.55 8.33 -1.79
C ARG A 71 -2.70 7.35 -1.55
N SER A 72 -2.51 6.06 -1.80
CA SER A 72 -3.51 5.01 -1.55
C SER A 72 -3.93 5.01 -0.08
N LEU A 73 -2.95 5.05 0.83
CA LEU A 73 -3.22 5.08 2.28
C LEU A 73 -4.00 6.34 2.69
N LEU A 74 -3.64 7.51 2.18
CA LEU A 74 -4.36 8.75 2.49
C LEU A 74 -5.79 8.75 1.95
N ASN A 75 -6.03 8.16 0.77
CA ASN A 75 -7.40 7.98 0.28
C ASN A 75 -8.24 7.15 1.27
N VAL A 76 -7.69 6.04 1.78
CA VAL A 76 -8.36 5.18 2.76
C VAL A 76 -8.60 5.92 4.09
N LEU A 77 -7.59 6.63 4.61
CA LEU A 77 -7.71 7.33 5.90
C LEU A 77 -8.71 8.48 5.87
N LEU A 78 -8.78 9.22 4.77
CA LEU A 78 -9.65 10.41 4.67
C LEU A 78 -11.08 10.09 4.26
N HIS A 79 -11.30 9.08 3.42
CA HIS A 79 -12.63 8.70 2.94
C HIS A 79 -13.23 7.52 3.71
N GLY A 80 -12.43 6.86 4.56
CA GLY A 80 -12.86 5.82 5.49
C GLY A 80 -13.33 4.52 4.82
N ARG A 81 -14.05 3.69 5.60
CA ARG A 81 -14.52 2.35 5.16
C ARG A 81 -15.41 2.36 3.91
N GLN A 82 -16.06 3.48 3.60
CA GLN A 82 -16.86 3.63 2.38
C GLN A 82 -15.99 3.48 1.12
N TYR A 83 -14.73 3.91 1.20
CA TYR A 83 -13.75 3.76 0.13
C TYR A 83 -13.25 2.31 0.00
N MET A 84 -13.20 1.55 1.10
CA MET A 84 -12.77 0.14 1.09
C MET A 84 -13.84 -0.83 0.57
N HIS A 85 -15.12 -0.55 0.80
CA HIS A 85 -16.22 -1.44 0.43
C HIS A 85 -16.84 -1.10 -0.94
N GLY A 86 -16.46 0.03 -1.53
CA GLY A 86 -16.90 0.43 -2.86
C GLY A 86 -16.06 -0.23 -3.95
N ARG A 87 -16.61 -0.34 -5.16
CA ARG A 87 -15.87 -0.71 -6.39
C ARG A 87 -14.78 0.32 -6.79
N ASP A 88 -14.39 1.19 -5.86
CA ASP A 88 -13.51 2.34 -6.08
C ASP A 88 -12.08 2.10 -5.56
N LEU A 89 -11.88 1.07 -4.72
CA LEU A 89 -10.54 0.63 -4.34
C LEU A 89 -10.08 -0.45 -5.33
N ASP A 90 -9.24 -0.05 -6.28
CA ASP A 90 -8.62 -1.02 -7.17
C ASP A 90 -7.60 -1.91 -6.42
N PHE A 91 -7.19 -3.00 -7.07
CA PHE A 91 -6.29 -3.96 -6.44
C PHE A 91 -4.90 -3.38 -6.12
N GLU A 92 -4.42 -2.40 -6.90
CA GLU A 92 -3.12 -1.77 -6.62
C GLU A 92 -3.19 -0.90 -5.37
N ASP A 93 -4.25 -0.10 -5.21
CA ASP A 93 -4.50 0.67 -4.01
C ASP A 93 -4.70 -0.22 -2.78
N LEU A 94 -5.42 -1.34 -2.93
CA LEU A 94 -5.56 -2.35 -1.88
C LEU A 94 -4.19 -2.89 -1.44
N ALA A 95 -3.38 -3.34 -2.40
CA ALA A 95 -2.05 -3.90 -2.13
C ALA A 95 -1.10 -2.86 -1.51
N ASN A 96 -1.14 -1.62 -1.98
CA ASN A 96 -0.38 -0.50 -1.41
C ASN A 96 -0.78 -0.24 0.04
N CYS A 97 -2.08 -0.19 0.33
CA CYS A 97 -2.58 0.02 1.68
C CYS A 97 -2.22 -1.12 2.61
N ILE A 98 -2.29 -2.38 2.17
CA ILE A 98 -1.86 -3.54 2.99
C ILE A 98 -0.38 -3.42 3.37
N ARG A 99 0.51 -3.11 2.40
CA ARG A 99 1.94 -2.91 2.68
C ARG A 99 2.17 -1.84 3.76
N LEU A 100 1.52 -0.67 3.62
CA LEU A 100 1.72 0.43 4.56
C LEU A 100 1.06 0.21 5.90
N THR A 101 -0.16 -0.32 5.93
CA THR A 101 -0.87 -0.59 7.20
C THR A 101 -0.17 -1.68 8.01
N HIS A 102 0.41 -2.68 7.35
CA HIS A 102 1.31 -3.64 7.99
C HIS A 102 2.60 -2.96 8.49
N LYS A 103 3.30 -2.20 7.63
CA LYS A 103 4.55 -1.50 7.98
C LYS A 103 4.38 -0.52 9.14
N TYR A 104 3.27 0.22 9.16
CA TYR A 104 2.98 1.25 10.16
C TYR A 104 2.09 0.76 11.30
N ARG A 105 1.81 -0.56 11.39
CA ARG A 105 0.99 -1.19 12.44
C ARG A 105 -0.37 -0.52 12.65
N MET A 106 -1.09 -0.27 11.55
CA MET A 106 -2.45 0.26 11.56
C MET A 106 -3.46 -0.88 11.62
N GLN A 107 -3.53 -1.57 12.76
CA GLN A 107 -4.17 -2.90 12.87
C GLN A 107 -5.62 -2.95 12.38
N ASP A 108 -6.48 -2.02 12.81
CA ASP A 108 -7.90 -2.00 12.43
C ASP A 108 -8.12 -1.88 10.92
N ILE A 109 -7.28 -1.06 10.27
CA ILE A 109 -7.31 -0.82 8.83
C ILE A 109 -6.74 -2.02 8.09
N TYR A 110 -5.62 -2.56 8.60
CA TYR A 110 -4.97 -3.74 8.07
C TYR A 110 -5.92 -4.95 8.04
N GLU A 111 -6.64 -5.22 9.13
CA GLU A 111 -7.59 -6.33 9.21
C GLU A 111 -8.74 -6.20 8.20
N ALA A 112 -9.28 -4.99 8.03
CA ALA A 112 -10.32 -4.73 7.04
C ALA A 112 -9.82 -4.98 5.61
N LEU A 113 -8.63 -4.49 5.28
CA LEU A 113 -8.02 -4.66 3.95
C LEU A 113 -7.65 -6.13 3.68
N MET A 114 -7.14 -6.85 4.68
CA MET A 114 -6.89 -8.29 4.56
C MET A 114 -8.19 -9.08 4.37
N GLY A 115 -9.29 -8.63 4.99
CA GLY A 115 -10.61 -9.17 4.74
C GLY A 115 -11.04 -9.02 3.27
N GLU A 116 -10.77 -7.87 2.64
CA GLU A 116 -11.00 -7.69 1.20
C GLU A 116 -10.06 -8.56 0.36
N LEU A 117 -8.76 -8.61 0.69
CA LEU A 117 -7.79 -9.45 -0.04
C LEU A 117 -8.16 -10.93 0.01
N LYS A 118 -8.66 -11.43 1.14
CA LYS A 118 -9.11 -12.83 1.28
C LYS A 118 -10.41 -13.13 0.53
N LYS A 119 -11.21 -12.12 0.20
CA LYS A 119 -12.30 -12.32 -0.76
C LYS A 119 -11.73 -12.51 -2.16
N ILE A 120 -10.62 -11.83 -2.49
CA ILE A 120 -9.88 -11.91 -3.75
C ILE A 120 -9.13 -13.25 -3.91
N PHE A 121 -8.46 -13.68 -2.85
CA PHE A 121 -7.67 -14.91 -2.80
C PHE A 121 -8.11 -15.72 -1.59
N PRO A 122 -9.21 -16.50 -1.71
CA PRO A 122 -9.74 -17.27 -0.60
C PRO A 122 -8.81 -18.44 -0.23
N GLU A 123 -9.03 -18.98 0.96
CA GLU A 123 -8.15 -20.00 1.54
C GLU A 123 -8.38 -21.40 0.97
N ASP A 124 -9.51 -21.62 0.30
CA ASP A 124 -9.88 -22.90 -0.27
C ASP A 124 -10.44 -22.77 -1.70
N PHE A 125 -10.25 -23.84 -2.46
CA PHE A 125 -10.62 -23.90 -3.88
C PHE A 125 -12.14 -23.89 -4.10
N ALA A 126 -12.93 -24.44 -3.18
CA ALA A 126 -14.38 -24.48 -3.36
C ALA A 126 -14.97 -23.06 -3.29
N THR A 127 -14.54 -22.26 -2.31
CA THR A 127 -14.89 -20.83 -2.20
C THR A 127 -14.44 -20.05 -3.42
N TRP A 128 -13.25 -20.34 -3.95
CA TRP A 128 -12.76 -19.71 -5.18
C TRP A 128 -13.65 -20.04 -6.39
N GLU A 129 -13.98 -21.32 -6.58
CA GLU A 129 -14.77 -21.83 -7.71
C GLU A 129 -16.21 -21.29 -7.70
N GLU A 130 -16.84 -21.19 -6.52
CA GLU A 130 -18.17 -20.57 -6.37
C GLU A 130 -18.21 -19.09 -6.82
N HIS A 131 -17.06 -18.42 -6.80
CA HIS A 131 -16.91 -17.02 -7.19
C HIS A 131 -16.14 -16.82 -8.50
N ALA A 132 -15.92 -17.90 -9.28
CA ALA A 132 -15.25 -17.94 -10.58
C ALA A 132 -15.53 -16.73 -11.49
N SER A 133 -16.81 -16.34 -11.61
CA SER A 133 -17.25 -15.28 -12.51
C SER A 133 -16.79 -13.87 -12.10
N ARG A 134 -16.53 -13.63 -10.81
CA ARG A 134 -15.96 -12.36 -10.31
C ARG A 134 -14.47 -12.24 -10.61
N TRP A 135 -13.77 -13.36 -10.83
CA TRP A 135 -12.33 -13.37 -11.12
C TRP A 135 -12.00 -12.93 -12.54
N LEU A 136 -12.95 -13.02 -13.47
CA LEU A 136 -12.75 -12.55 -14.85
C LEU A 136 -12.47 -11.05 -14.94
N ASP A 137 -12.83 -10.29 -13.92
CA ASP A 137 -12.61 -8.83 -13.85
C ASP A 137 -11.19 -8.46 -13.39
N TYR A 138 -10.42 -9.41 -12.82
CA TYR A 138 -9.07 -9.15 -12.29
C TYR A 138 -8.00 -9.76 -13.21
N PRO A 139 -6.95 -9.00 -13.56
CA PRO A 139 -5.84 -9.55 -14.32
C PRO A 139 -5.08 -10.58 -13.48
N HIS A 140 -4.79 -11.76 -14.05
CA HIS A 140 -4.09 -12.84 -13.34
C HIS A 140 -2.71 -12.43 -12.79
N THR A 141 -2.11 -11.36 -13.32
CA THR A 141 -0.85 -10.78 -12.80
C THR A 141 -0.97 -10.24 -11.37
N ASP A 142 -2.19 -9.95 -10.90
CA ASP A 142 -2.46 -9.55 -9.51
C ASP A 142 -2.12 -10.67 -8.52
N ALA A 143 -2.18 -11.93 -8.97
CA ALA A 143 -1.80 -13.07 -8.17
C ALA A 143 -0.31 -13.05 -7.77
N ILE A 144 0.58 -12.50 -8.62
CA ILE A 144 2.01 -12.33 -8.30
C ILE A 144 2.16 -11.41 -7.07
N VAL A 145 1.40 -10.32 -7.05
CA VAL A 145 1.41 -9.38 -5.92
C VAL A 145 0.81 -10.03 -4.68
N ALA A 146 -0.25 -10.83 -4.83
CA ALA A 146 -0.87 -11.53 -3.72
C ALA A 146 0.09 -12.53 -3.05
N VAL A 147 0.91 -13.26 -3.82
CA VAL A 147 2.00 -14.11 -3.28
C VAL A 147 3.00 -13.27 -2.48
N GLY A 148 3.45 -12.14 -3.05
CA GLY A 148 4.35 -11.22 -2.36
C GLY A 148 3.76 -10.66 -1.04
N LEU A 149 2.47 -10.33 -1.04
CA LEU A 149 1.77 -9.89 0.17
C LEU A 149 1.65 -11.03 1.19
N ALA A 150 1.31 -12.25 0.76
CA ALA A 150 1.21 -13.40 1.63
C ALA A 150 2.51 -13.64 2.42
N HIS A 151 3.65 -13.55 1.73
CA HIS A 151 4.97 -13.66 2.36
C HIS A 151 5.29 -12.46 3.25
N LEU A 152 4.98 -11.23 2.80
CA LEU A 152 5.22 -10.00 3.56
C LEU A 152 4.45 -9.97 4.89
N THR A 153 3.22 -10.48 4.89
CA THR A 153 2.29 -10.40 6.02
C THR A 153 2.11 -11.72 6.77
N ASP A 154 2.95 -12.72 6.49
CA ASP A 154 2.86 -14.08 7.04
C ASP A 154 1.43 -14.65 6.98
N THR A 155 0.82 -14.57 5.79
CA THR A 155 -0.55 -15.03 5.53
C THR A 155 -0.53 -16.16 4.51
N PRO A 156 -0.03 -17.36 4.88
CA PRO A 156 0.10 -18.47 3.94
C PRO A 156 -1.25 -19.00 3.44
N SER A 157 -2.37 -18.64 4.09
CA SER A 157 -3.68 -19.13 3.72
C SER A 157 -4.14 -18.67 2.33
N ILE A 158 -3.64 -17.56 1.81
CA ILE A 158 -3.99 -17.10 0.45
C ILE A 158 -3.10 -17.69 -0.66
N LEU A 159 -1.95 -18.30 -0.29
CA LEU A 159 -0.98 -18.81 -1.26
C LEU A 159 -1.54 -19.85 -2.24
N PRO A 160 -2.39 -20.83 -1.84
CA PRO A 160 -2.82 -21.88 -2.76
C PRO A 160 -3.51 -21.33 -4.01
N ILE A 161 -4.44 -20.38 -3.84
CA ILE A 161 -5.17 -19.78 -4.95
C ILE A 161 -4.29 -18.79 -5.73
N SER A 162 -3.49 -17.97 -5.04
CA SER A 162 -2.59 -17.04 -5.71
C SER A 162 -1.56 -17.77 -6.59
N LEU A 163 -0.94 -18.85 -6.10
CA LEU A 163 0.02 -19.64 -6.90
C LEU A 163 -0.68 -20.38 -8.05
N TYR A 164 -1.87 -20.94 -7.82
CA TYR A 164 -2.66 -21.56 -8.89
C TYR A 164 -2.94 -20.58 -10.04
N LEU A 165 -3.32 -19.33 -9.72
CA LEU A 165 -3.54 -18.29 -10.73
C LEU A 165 -2.24 -17.86 -11.43
N CYS A 166 -1.12 -17.83 -10.70
CA CYS A 166 0.20 -17.59 -11.32
C CYS A 166 0.54 -18.66 -12.37
N CYS A 167 0.22 -19.93 -12.12
CA CYS A 167 0.41 -21.02 -13.08
C CYS A 167 -0.42 -20.86 -14.38
N GLN A 168 -1.43 -19.99 -14.40
CA GLN A 168 -2.22 -19.69 -15.59
C GLN A 168 -1.66 -18.55 -16.43
N LEU A 169 -0.59 -17.90 -15.99
CA LEU A 169 0.09 -16.85 -16.74
C LEU A 169 0.98 -17.44 -17.84
N GLU A 170 1.17 -16.66 -18.92
CA GLU A 170 2.23 -16.95 -19.87
C GLU A 170 3.60 -16.86 -19.17
N GLY A 171 4.54 -17.74 -19.50
CA GLY A 171 5.85 -17.81 -18.83
C GLY A 171 6.63 -16.47 -18.86
N ALA A 172 6.46 -15.66 -19.91
CA ALA A 172 7.05 -14.34 -19.99
C ALA A 172 6.46 -13.36 -18.94
N ALA A 173 5.15 -13.42 -18.70
CA ALA A 173 4.49 -12.60 -17.68
C ALA A 173 4.82 -13.09 -16.26
N LEU A 174 4.94 -14.41 -16.07
CA LEU A 174 5.33 -15.02 -14.80
C LEU A 174 6.74 -14.58 -14.37
N ILE A 175 7.70 -14.59 -15.30
CA ILE A 175 9.09 -14.20 -15.04
C ILE A 175 9.24 -12.67 -15.02
N GLY A 176 8.50 -11.97 -15.88
CA GLY A 176 8.57 -10.51 -16.02
C GLY A 176 7.90 -9.75 -14.87
N GLY A 177 7.04 -10.42 -14.10
CA GLY A 177 6.34 -9.84 -12.96
C GLY A 177 5.24 -8.86 -13.34
N ARG A 178 4.72 -8.18 -12.32
CA ARG A 178 3.71 -7.12 -12.46
C ARG A 178 4.35 -5.76 -12.22
N ALA A 179 4.34 -4.90 -13.22
CA ALA A 179 4.77 -3.51 -13.08
C ALA A 179 3.76 -2.71 -12.24
N ARG A 180 4.28 -1.92 -11.31
CA ARG A 180 3.54 -0.96 -10.48
C ARG A 180 3.54 0.42 -11.15
N VAL A 181 2.60 1.29 -10.76
CA VAL A 181 2.52 2.66 -11.28
C VAL A 181 3.76 3.50 -10.99
N ASP A 182 4.50 3.18 -9.92
CA ASP A 182 5.75 3.84 -9.55
C ASP A 182 6.99 3.31 -10.30
N GLY A 183 6.81 2.34 -11.21
CA GLY A 183 7.87 1.75 -12.02
C GLY A 183 8.62 0.59 -11.34
N ALA A 184 8.30 0.24 -10.09
CA ALA A 184 8.78 -0.99 -9.49
C ALA A 184 8.06 -2.22 -10.10
N VAL A 185 8.66 -3.40 -9.96
CA VAL A 185 8.09 -4.66 -10.45
C VAL A 185 7.96 -5.63 -9.29
N ASP A 186 6.74 -6.09 -9.04
CA ASP A 186 6.47 -7.20 -8.13
C ASP A 186 6.76 -8.51 -8.87
N ASN A 187 7.68 -9.32 -8.33
CA ASN A 187 8.09 -10.61 -8.89
C ASN A 187 7.84 -11.72 -7.88
N LEU A 188 7.59 -12.92 -8.39
CA LEU A 188 7.63 -14.14 -7.56
C LEU A 188 9.06 -14.38 -7.07
N SER A 189 9.19 -14.97 -5.88
CA SER A 189 10.48 -15.43 -5.41
C SER A 189 10.95 -16.64 -6.23
N MET A 190 12.24 -16.96 -6.17
CA MET A 190 12.75 -18.16 -6.84
C MET A 190 12.09 -19.44 -6.30
N ASP A 191 11.78 -19.46 -5.00
CA ASP A 191 11.14 -20.61 -4.35
C ASP A 191 9.69 -20.81 -4.82
N ASP A 192 9.01 -19.72 -5.22
CA ASP A 192 7.65 -19.77 -5.77
C ASP A 192 7.63 -20.14 -7.27
N LEU A 193 8.80 -20.12 -7.94
CA LEU A 193 8.93 -20.40 -9.38
C LEU A 193 9.34 -21.85 -9.71
N ILE A 194 9.75 -22.63 -8.72
CA ILE A 194 10.33 -23.99 -8.88
C ILE A 194 9.39 -25.12 -8.51
#